data_AF-A0A1Y1Q365-F1
#
_entry.id   AF-A0A1Y1Q365-F1
#
_cell.length_a   1.000
_cell.length_b   1.000
_cell.length_c   1.000
_cell.angle_alpha   90.00
_cell.angle_beta   90.00
_cell.angle_gamma   90.00
#
_symmetry.space_group_name_H-M   'P 1'
#
loop_
_entity.id
_entity.type
_entity.pdbx_description
1 polymer ?
#
loop_
_entity_poly.entity_id
_entity_poly.type
_entity_poly.pdbx_seq_one_letter_code
_entity_poly.pdbx_strand_id
1 'polypeptide(L)'
;MILNQTPLERIDLSMSPAVKNTLTQAAEIVKLSVNAFILECAYEYAKDLLAEQNKQTIVLSDSDWQQFQVSLEENPAPNESLKQLMQTNTIS
;
A
#
# COMPACT_ATOMS: atom_id res chain seq x y z
N MET A 1 -12.95 36.57 2.55
CA MET A 1 -11.90 35.60 2.19
C MET A 1 -11.62 34.76 3.43
N ILE A 2 -12.21 33.56 3.52
CA ILE A 2 -12.03 32.68 4.69
C ILE A 2 -10.80 31.82 4.42
N LEU A 3 -9.76 31.98 5.24
CA LEU A 3 -8.57 31.14 5.20
C LEU A 3 -8.96 29.76 5.72
N ASN A 4 -9.07 28.79 4.82
CA ASN A 4 -9.25 27.38 5.15
C ASN A 4 -7.94 26.88 5.80
N GLN A 5 -7.78 27.11 7.10
CA GLN A 5 -6.66 26.61 7.89
C GLN A 5 -6.91 25.12 8.11
N THR A 6 -6.27 24.27 7.32
CA THR A 6 -6.25 22.82 7.58
C THR A 6 -5.73 22.61 9.00
N PRO A 7 -6.44 21.90 9.89
CA PRO A 7 -5.99 21.72 11.26
C PRO A 7 -4.63 21.00 11.26
N LEU A 8 -3.65 21.59 11.94
CA LEU A 8 -2.35 20.97 12.15
C LEU A 8 -2.52 19.84 13.18
N GLU A 9 -2.37 18.60 12.72
CA GLU A 9 -2.33 17.44 13.61
C GLU A 9 -0.92 17.27 14.18
N ARG A 10 -0.83 17.01 15.49
CA ARG A 10 0.44 16.83 16.22
C ARG A 10 0.53 15.39 16.69
N ILE A 11 1.72 14.81 16.54
CA ILE A 11 2.02 13.46 17.00
C ILE A 11 3.02 13.56 18.14
N ASP A 12 2.62 13.12 19.33
CA ASP A 12 3.52 13.00 20.48
C ASP A 12 4.18 11.62 20.48
N LEU A 13 5.51 11.60 20.41
CA LEU A 13 6.32 10.39 20.34
C LEU A 13 7.19 10.26 21.58
N SER A 14 7.03 9.15 22.30
CA SER A 14 7.94 8.75 23.37
C SER A 14 8.97 7.76 22.81
N MET A 15 10.25 8.07 22.99
CA MET A 15 11.34 7.22 22.51
C MET A 15 12.44 7.16 23.56
N SER A 16 13.22 6.07 23.54
CA SER A 16 14.40 5.97 24.40
C SER A 16 15.47 6.98 23.98
N PRO A 17 16.36 7.40 24.90
CA PRO A 17 17.46 8.30 24.57
C PRO A 17 18.37 7.77 23.46
N ALA A 18 18.56 6.46 23.40
CA ALA A 18 19.36 5.81 22.36
C ALA A 18 18.74 6.00 20.97
N VAL A 19 17.43 5.80 20.84
CA VAL A 19 16.70 6.00 19.57
C VAL A 19 16.77 7.47 19.14
N LYS A 20 16.56 8.41 20.08
CA LYS A 20 16.66 9.84 19.78
C LYS A 20 18.04 10.23 19.25
N ASN A 21 19.10 9.69 19.84
CA ASN A 21 20.47 9.99 19.40
C ASN A 21 20.71 9.51 17.96
N THR A 22 20.31 8.28 17.64
CA THR A 22 20.41 7.75 16.27
C THR A 22 19.64 8.59 15.26
N LEU A 23 18.38 8.95 15.57
CA LEU A 23 17.57 9.80 14.69
C LEU A 23 18.17 11.21 14.52
N THR A 24 18.80 11.74 15.55
CA THR A 24 19.48 13.05 15.49
C THR A 24 20.68 12.99 14.55
N GLN A 25 21.54 11.99 14.68
CA GLN A 25 22.70 11.80 13.80
C GLN A 25 22.26 11.61 12.34
N ALA A 26 21.21 10.83 12.09
CA ALA A 26 20.66 10.66 10.75
C ALA A 26 20.14 11.99 10.19
N ALA A 27 19.39 12.76 10.98
CA ALA A 27 18.88 14.07 10.57
C ALA A 27 20.00 15.08 10.28
N GLU A 28 21.10 15.05 11.03
CA GLU A 28 22.29 15.89 10.79
C GLU A 28 22.95 15.60 9.44
N ILE A 29 23.05 14.31 9.05
CA ILE A 29 23.59 13.90 7.74
C ILE A 29 22.75 14.47 6.59
N VAL A 30 21.42 14.42 6.74
CA VAL A 30 20.46 14.91 5.73
C VAL A 30 20.25 16.43 5.83
N LYS A 31 20.86 17.10 6.83
CA LYS A 31 20.70 18.54 7.14
C LYS A 31 19.25 18.95 7.39
N LEU A 32 18.49 18.08 8.04
CA LEU A 32 17.11 18.31 8.43
C LEU A 32 16.98 18.41 9.95
N SER A 33 15.90 19.04 10.42
CA SER A 33 15.51 18.89 11.83
C SER A 33 15.06 17.45 12.09
N VAL A 34 15.21 16.98 13.33
CA VAL A 34 14.79 15.62 13.73
C VAL A 34 13.30 15.38 13.43
N ASN A 35 12.45 16.37 13.68
CA ASN A 35 11.01 16.25 13.36
C ASN A 35 10.75 16.15 11.86
N ALA A 36 11.45 16.94 11.04
CA ALA A 36 11.32 16.88 9.60
C ALA A 36 11.78 15.53 9.04
N PHE A 37 12.92 15.03 9.54
CA PHE A 37 13.45 13.71 9.18
C PHE A 37 12.47 12.59 9.54
N ILE A 38 11.93 12.58 10.77
CA ILE A 38 10.95 11.56 11.20
C ILE A 38 9.71 11.60 10.32
N LEU A 39 9.18 12.81 10.03
CA LEU A 39 7.99 12.97 9.21
C LEU A 39 8.22 12.45 7.79
N GLU A 40 9.36 12.80 7.18
CA GLU A 40 9.70 12.40 5.81
C GLU A 40 9.87 10.88 5.72
N CYS A 41 10.66 10.27 6.60
CA CYS A 41 10.83 8.82 6.63
C CYS A 41 9.52 8.07 6.88
N ALA A 42 8.69 8.56 7.83
CA ALA A 42 7.40 7.95 8.10
C ALA A 42 6.45 8.08 6.89
N TYR A 43 6.47 9.22 6.21
CA TYR A 43 5.65 9.49 5.04
C TYR A 43 6.06 8.64 3.84
N GLU A 44 7.36 8.52 3.55
CA GLU A 44 7.86 7.65 2.49
C GLU A 44 7.51 6.18 2.77
N TYR A 45 7.78 5.71 3.98
CA TYR A 45 7.42 4.34 4.36
C TYR A 45 5.92 4.08 4.24
N ALA A 46 5.07 5.03 4.66
CA ALA A 46 3.63 4.91 4.53
C ALA A 46 3.19 4.89 3.05
N LYS A 47 3.81 5.70 2.19
CA LYS A 47 3.54 5.69 0.74
C LYS A 47 3.89 4.34 0.13
N ASP A 48 5.05 3.79 0.47
CA ASP A 48 5.49 2.51 -0.07
C ASP A 48 4.60 1.37 0.44
N LEU A 49 4.24 1.38 1.71
CA LEU A 49 3.33 0.40 2.29
C LEU A 49 1.94 0.47 1.65
N LEU A 50 1.40 1.68 1.46
CA LEU A 50 0.12 1.86 0.79
C LEU A 50 0.19 1.51 -0.69
N ALA A 51 1.31 1.78 -1.37
CA ALA A 51 1.52 1.34 -2.74
C ALA A 51 1.56 -0.19 -2.83
N GLU A 52 2.22 -0.86 -1.88
CA GLU A 52 2.26 -2.32 -1.84
C GLU A 52 0.90 -2.95 -1.51
N GLN A 53 0.13 -2.35 -0.60
CA GLN A 53 -1.23 -2.80 -0.30
C GLN A 53 -2.23 -2.50 -1.44
N ASN A 54 -2.08 -1.35 -2.11
CA ASN A 54 -2.92 -0.96 -3.25
C ASN A 54 -2.49 -1.59 -4.57
N LYS A 55 -1.30 -2.21 -4.61
CA LYS A 55 -0.95 -3.15 -5.67
C LYS A 55 -1.85 -4.36 -5.50
N GLN A 56 -3.00 -4.29 -6.18
CA GLN A 56 -3.72 -5.42 -6.74
C GLN A 56 -2.85 -6.16 -7.79
N THR A 57 -1.53 -6.20 -7.60
CA THR A 57 -0.58 -6.83 -8.51
C THR A 57 -0.57 -8.30 -8.18
N ILE A 58 -1.32 -9.06 -8.96
CA ILE A 58 -1.20 -10.51 -8.97
C ILE A 58 0.13 -10.81 -9.64
N VAL A 59 1.15 -11.12 -8.84
CA VAL A 59 2.43 -11.59 -9.36
C VAL A 59 2.24 -13.03 -9.80
N LEU A 60 2.09 -13.22 -11.11
CA LEU A 60 2.01 -14.53 -11.73
C LEU A 60 3.43 -15.03 -12.01
N SER A 61 3.67 -16.32 -11.76
CA SER A 61 4.87 -16.98 -12.27
C SER A 61 4.83 -17.04 -13.80
N ASP A 62 5.97 -17.29 -14.46
CA ASP A 62 6.01 -17.38 -15.93
C ASP A 62 5.03 -18.42 -16.49
N SER A 63 4.84 -19.54 -15.78
CA SER A 63 3.86 -20.56 -16.16
C SER A 63 2.41 -20.09 -15.98
N ASP A 64 2.12 -19.39 -14.89
CA ASP A 64 0.77 -18.88 -14.63
C ASP A 64 0.42 -17.73 -15.59
N TRP A 65 1.41 -16.93 -15.99
CA TRP A 65 1.25 -15.90 -17.00
C TRP A 65 0.90 -16.49 -18.37
N GLN A 66 1.59 -17.55 -18.81
CA GLN A 66 1.26 -18.23 -20.06
C GLN A 66 -0.16 -18.82 -20.05
N GLN A 67 -0.54 -19.47 -18.96
CA GLN A 67 -1.88 -20.05 -18.81
C GLN A 67 -2.97 -18.97 -18.75
N PHE A 68 -2.66 -17.84 -18.10
CA PHE A 68 -3.53 -16.66 -18.09
C PHE A 68 -3.70 -16.07 -19.50
N GLN A 69 -2.62 -15.95 -20.28
CA GLN A 69 -2.70 -15.46 -21.67
C GLN A 69 -3.56 -16.37 -22.55
N VAL A 70 -3.37 -17.69 -22.50
CA VAL A 70 -4.20 -18.65 -23.24
C VAL A 70 -5.68 -18.53 -22.84
N SER A 71 -5.97 -18.41 -21.54
CA SER A 71 -7.35 -18.26 -21.06
C SER A 71 -8.00 -16.95 -21.52
N LEU A 72 -7.22 -15.88 -21.66
CA LEU A 72 -7.69 -14.59 -22.14
C LEU A 72 -8.01 -14.61 -23.65
N GLU A 73 -7.23 -15.34 -24.44
CA GLU A 73 -7.42 -15.48 -25.88
C GLU A 73 -8.56 -16.45 -26.25
N GLU A 74 -8.67 -17.59 -25.56
CA GLU A 74 -9.68 -18.62 -25.87
C GLU A 74 -11.08 -18.27 -25.35
N ASN A 75 -11.19 -17.39 -24.34
CA ASN A 75 -12.44 -17.04 -23.66
C ASN A 75 -13.33 -18.27 -23.38
N PRO A 76 -12.86 -19.23 -22.56
CA PRO A 76 -13.54 -20.51 -22.40
C PRO A 76 -14.95 -20.32 -21.82
N ALA A 77 -15.92 -21.02 -22.40
CA ALA A 77 -17.29 -20.97 -21.91
C ALA A 77 -17.36 -21.44 -20.44
N PRO A 78 -18.21 -20.83 -19.60
CA PRO A 78 -18.33 -21.20 -18.20
C PRO A 78 -18.70 -22.69 -18.07
N ASN A 79 -17.99 -23.40 -17.21
CA ASN A 79 -18.24 -24.82 -16.96
C ASN A 79 -19.61 -25.04 -16.30
N GLU A 80 -20.13 -26.27 -16.35
CA GLU A 80 -21.47 -26.57 -15.84
C GLU A 80 -21.61 -26.31 -14.33
N SER A 81 -20.55 -26.56 -13.56
CA SER A 81 -20.53 -26.26 -12.12
C SER A 81 -20.63 -24.76 -11.83
N LEU A 82 -19.93 -23.91 -12.59
CA LEU A 82 -20.01 -22.45 -12.46
C LEU A 82 -21.39 -21.95 -12.89
N LYS A 83 -21.97 -22.51 -13.96
CA LYS A 83 -23.35 -22.20 -14.38
C LYS A 83 -24.36 -22.55 -13.29
N GLN A 84 -24.23 -23.71 -12.66
CA GLN A 84 -25.11 -24.14 -11.56
C GLN A 84 -24.98 -23.21 -10.36
N LEU A 85 -23.75 -22.82 -9.96
CA LEU A 85 -23.50 -21.89 -8.85
C LEU A 85 -24.04 -20.48 -9.13
N MET A 86 -23.89 -19.96 -10.35
CA MET A 86 -24.45 -18.65 -10.73
C MET A 86 -25.99 -18.66 -10.70
N GLN A 87 -26.62 -19.79 -11.03
CA GLN A 87 -28.08 -19.96 -10.92
C GLN A 87 -28.55 -20.08 -9.46
N THR A 88 -27.75 -20.67 -8.58
CA THR A 88 -28.11 -20.79 -7.14
C THR A 88 -27.91 -19.49 -6.36
N ASN A 89 -27.04 -18.58 -6.81
CA ASN A 89 -26.82 -17.28 -6.17
C ASN A 89 -27.78 -16.17 -6.64
N THR A 90 -28.82 -16.51 -7.42
CA THR A 90 -29.86 -15.56 -7.87
C THR A 90 -31.15 -15.69 -7.05
N ILE A 91 -31.05 -16.04 -5.76
CA ILE A 91 -32.22 -16.11 -4.87
C ILE A 91 -31.91 -15.47 -3.51
N SER A 92 -32.64 -14.36 -3.27
CA SER A 92 -33.00 -13.66 -2.01
C SER A 92 -31.95 -12.90 -1.22
#